data_AF-A0AAJ0DXD5-F1
#
_entry.id   AF-A0AAJ0DXD5-F1
#
_cell.length_a   1.000
_cell.length_b   1.000
_cell.length_c   1.000
_cell.angle_alpha   90.00
_cell.angle_beta   90.00
_cell.angle_gamma   90.00
#
_symmetry.space_group_name_H-M   'P 1'
#
loop_
_entity.id
_entity.type
_entity.pdbx_description
1 polymer ?
#
loop_
_entity_poly.entity_id
_entity_poly.type
_entity_poly.pdbx_seq_one_letter_code
_entity_poly.pdbx_strand_id
1 'polypeptide(L)'
;MTFECLLPLRLFSPAFFYSILLFCSIAILTKAEDPTSSPAQQSAPFVDQATGLGMERFFGARTSFAFAMALPETTSSSFIGQLSFPLVNGAGWGAMGLTGDMEGNFFLAAWPDGNGGVMATFRQGTNEDNPPEVKGNFAVRPIAEGVSVNATSLTYTFLCENCLDATLGLGPEATSANAVMGWALSEKAVRNPGNPGATLGFHERGFGPFTARLGNAKSAQFDAVAATAGPPVSGSSRAVAVTPNAFREGEGGDDDKKKGGGKGGDDDDDDDD
;
A
#
# COMPACT_ATOMS: atom_id res chain seq x y z
N MET A 1 10.27 32.68 -71.29
CA MET A 1 10.98 31.98 -72.39
C MET A 1 11.00 30.50 -72.04
N THR A 2 10.25 29.73 -72.82
CA THR A 2 10.17 28.27 -72.80
C THR A 2 11.47 27.65 -73.30
N PHE A 3 11.95 26.57 -72.67
CA PHE A 3 12.69 25.52 -73.39
C PHE A 3 12.55 24.19 -72.64
N GLU A 4 11.75 23.31 -73.24
CA GLU A 4 11.75 21.86 -73.06
C GLU A 4 13.06 21.28 -73.62
N CYS A 5 13.63 20.23 -72.99
CA CYS A 5 14.41 19.23 -73.71
C CYS A 5 14.57 17.92 -72.92
N LEU A 6 13.72 16.96 -73.27
CA LEU A 6 13.96 15.52 -73.52
C LEU A 6 15.11 14.75 -72.80
N LEU A 7 14.70 13.65 -72.15
CA LEU A 7 15.51 12.47 -71.78
C LEU A 7 16.22 11.81 -72.99
N PRO A 8 17.25 10.97 -72.74
CA PRO A 8 17.00 9.53 -72.87
C PRO A 8 17.68 8.64 -71.81
N LEU A 9 16.88 7.69 -71.32
CA LEU A 9 17.13 6.25 -71.13
C LEU A 9 18.58 5.77 -70.95
N ARG A 10 18.90 5.25 -69.75
CA ARG A 10 19.79 4.08 -69.61
C ARG A 10 19.22 3.07 -68.62
N LEU A 11 19.07 1.86 -69.14
CA LEU A 11 18.69 0.61 -68.48
C LEU A 11 19.63 0.29 -67.32
N PHE A 12 19.08 -0.06 -66.16
CA PHE A 12 19.76 -0.95 -65.21
C PHE A 12 18.78 -1.96 -64.63
N SER A 13 19.25 -3.21 -64.64
CA SER A 13 18.57 -4.47 -64.34
C SER A 13 18.17 -4.61 -62.86
N PRO A 14 17.24 -5.53 -62.52
CA PRO A 14 16.60 -5.62 -61.23
C PRO A 14 17.34 -6.54 -60.24
N ALA A 15 16.94 -6.41 -58.97
CA ALA A 15 17.02 -7.41 -57.91
C ALA A 15 18.39 -7.64 -57.25
N PHE A 16 18.70 -6.81 -56.26
CA PHE A 16 19.41 -7.24 -55.06
C PHE A 16 18.55 -6.85 -53.84
N PHE A 17 17.49 -7.62 -53.60
CA PHE A 17 16.73 -7.60 -52.35
C PHE A 17 17.34 -8.67 -51.44
N TYR A 18 18.18 -8.27 -50.49
CA TYR A 18 18.34 -9.01 -49.25
C TYR A 18 18.43 -8.00 -48.11
N SER A 19 17.24 -7.67 -47.60
CA SER A 19 17.01 -6.91 -46.39
C SER A 19 17.48 -7.73 -45.19
N ILE A 20 18.56 -7.28 -44.54
CA ILE A 20 18.95 -7.78 -43.21
C ILE A 20 17.94 -7.20 -42.21
N LEU A 21 16.91 -7.98 -41.88
CA LEU A 21 16.07 -7.77 -40.72
C LEU A 21 16.74 -8.43 -39.52
N LEU A 22 17.58 -7.68 -38.81
CA LEU A 22 18.04 -8.04 -37.48
C LEU A 22 16.91 -7.72 -36.49
N PHE A 23 15.97 -8.66 -36.32
CA PHE A 23 15.04 -8.62 -35.20
C PHE A 23 15.81 -8.96 -33.92
N CYS A 24 16.21 -7.93 -33.18
CA CYS A 24 16.63 -8.08 -31.80
C CYS A 24 15.36 -8.26 -30.96
N SER A 25 14.95 -9.52 -30.77
CA SER A 25 13.89 -9.88 -29.83
C SER A 25 14.42 -9.67 -28.41
N ILE A 26 14.25 -8.47 -27.86
CA ILE A 26 14.39 -8.23 -26.42
C ILE A 26 13.14 -8.83 -25.78
N ALA A 27 13.28 -9.99 -25.15
CA ALA A 27 12.30 -10.47 -24.19
C ALA A 27 12.33 -9.50 -23.01
N ILE A 28 11.35 -8.61 -22.91
CA ILE A 28 11.10 -7.84 -21.70
C ILE A 28 10.52 -8.84 -20.71
N LEU A 29 11.36 -9.42 -19.85
CA LEU A 29 10.89 -9.97 -18.58
C LEU A 29 10.34 -8.77 -17.79
N THR A 30 9.02 -8.64 -17.72
CA THR A 30 8.36 -7.74 -16.79
C THR A 30 8.53 -8.31 -15.39
N LYS A 31 9.64 -7.99 -14.73
CA LYS A 31 9.75 -8.14 -13.28
C LYS A 31 8.75 -7.14 -12.68
N ALA A 32 7.93 -7.56 -11.71
CA ALA A 32 7.11 -6.62 -10.95
C ALA A 32 8.04 -5.50 -10.44
N GLU A 33 7.76 -4.26 -10.81
CA GLU A 33 8.52 -3.11 -10.30
C GLU A 33 8.05 -2.85 -8.87
N ASP A 34 9.00 -2.81 -7.92
CA ASP A 34 8.69 -2.40 -6.54
C ASP A 34 7.98 -1.04 -6.55
N PRO A 35 7.01 -0.80 -5.65
CA PRO A 35 6.32 0.48 -5.61
C PRO A 35 7.32 1.60 -5.34
N THR A 36 7.34 2.60 -6.22
CA THR A 36 8.19 3.78 -6.08
C THR A 36 7.34 5.02 -5.82
N SER A 37 7.93 6.02 -5.16
CA SER A 37 7.27 7.32 -4.97
C SER A 37 8.11 8.44 -5.58
N SER A 38 7.46 9.55 -5.93
CA SER A 38 8.19 10.72 -6.44
C SER A 38 8.92 11.45 -5.32
N PRO A 39 10.02 12.19 -5.59
CA PRO A 39 10.72 12.99 -4.57
C PRO A 39 9.85 14.05 -3.88
N ALA A 40 8.72 14.42 -4.49
CA ALA A 40 7.74 15.34 -3.93
C ALA A 40 6.76 14.66 -2.94
N GLN A 41 6.70 13.34 -2.93
CA GLN A 41 5.84 12.53 -2.06
C GLN A 41 6.67 11.88 -0.96
N GLN A 42 7.32 12.71 -0.14
CA GLN A 42 8.06 12.23 1.03
C GLN A 42 7.56 12.88 2.30
N SER A 43 7.76 12.21 3.44
CA SER A 43 7.47 12.81 4.73
C SER A 43 8.40 13.99 5.02
N ALA A 44 7.95 14.90 5.88
CA ALA A 44 8.71 16.04 6.37
C ALA A 44 8.55 16.16 7.90
N PRO A 45 9.42 16.90 8.61
CA PRO A 45 9.32 17.01 10.07
C PRO A 45 8.00 17.69 10.45
N PHE A 46 7.36 17.17 11.49
CA PHE A 46 6.07 17.63 12.00
C PHE A 46 6.03 17.48 13.52
N VAL A 47 5.24 18.33 14.17
CA VAL A 47 4.95 18.20 15.60
C VAL A 47 3.45 18.04 15.76
N ASP A 48 3.02 16.94 16.37
CA ASP A 48 1.63 16.78 16.77
C ASP A 48 1.28 17.85 17.81
N GLN A 49 0.37 18.75 17.46
CA GLN A 49 0.02 19.89 18.31
C GLN A 49 -0.72 19.47 19.58
N ALA A 50 -1.36 18.30 19.57
CA ALA A 50 -2.09 17.80 20.72
C ALA A 50 -1.15 17.21 21.77
N THR A 51 -0.20 16.37 21.35
CA THR A 51 0.69 15.62 22.26
C THR A 51 2.08 16.25 22.41
N GLY A 52 2.44 17.21 21.55
CA GLY A 52 3.78 17.76 21.44
C GLY A 52 4.81 16.83 20.76
N LEU A 53 4.38 15.65 20.29
CA LEU A 53 5.26 14.62 19.76
C LEU A 53 5.89 15.04 18.43
N GLY A 54 7.22 14.99 18.36
CA GLY A 54 7.95 15.09 17.09
C GLY A 54 7.73 13.85 16.22
N MET A 55 7.37 14.06 14.94
CA MET A 55 7.02 13.03 13.97
C MET A 55 7.58 13.37 12.58
N GLU A 56 7.50 12.41 11.67
CA GLU A 56 7.65 12.60 10.22
C GLU A 56 6.28 12.47 9.55
N ARG A 57 5.84 13.50 8.82
CA ARG A 57 4.51 13.58 8.22
C ARG A 57 4.55 13.66 6.70
N PHE A 58 3.88 12.73 6.05
CA PHE A 58 3.44 12.87 4.68
C PHE A 58 2.18 13.74 4.60
N PHE A 59 2.13 14.65 3.63
CA PHE A 59 0.97 15.51 3.38
C PHE A 59 0.63 15.55 1.89
N GLY A 60 -0.52 15.00 1.52
CA GLY A 60 -1.06 15.05 0.17
C GLY A 60 -1.69 16.40 -0.11
N ALA A 61 -0.92 17.36 -0.65
CA ALA A 61 -1.36 18.74 -0.84
C ALA A 61 -2.69 18.91 -1.62
N ARG A 62 -3.00 17.98 -2.55
CA ARG A 62 -4.26 18.00 -3.33
C ARG A 62 -5.46 17.43 -2.57
N THR A 63 -5.21 16.50 -1.65
CA THR A 63 -6.27 15.78 -0.93
C THR A 63 -6.44 16.26 0.50
N SER A 64 -5.47 16.97 1.06
CA SER A 64 -5.34 17.27 2.48
C SER A 64 -5.30 16.01 3.37
N PHE A 65 -4.99 14.85 2.79
CA PHE A 65 -4.65 13.66 3.56
C PHE A 65 -3.28 13.85 4.20
N ALA A 66 -3.15 13.45 5.46
CA ALA A 66 -1.89 13.40 6.15
C ALA A 66 -1.76 12.10 6.94
N PHE A 67 -0.55 11.55 6.90
CA PHE A 67 -0.11 10.52 7.82
C PHE A 67 1.21 10.94 8.45
N ALA A 68 1.28 10.95 9.77
CA ALA A 68 2.51 11.16 10.52
C ALA A 68 2.90 9.92 11.30
N MET A 69 4.19 9.66 11.42
CA MET A 69 4.75 8.56 12.20
C MET A 69 5.85 9.07 13.13
N ALA A 70 5.84 8.56 14.37
CA ALA A 70 6.95 8.66 15.30
C ALA A 70 7.38 7.25 15.74
N LEU A 71 8.68 7.08 15.87
CA LEU A 71 9.34 5.86 16.30
C LEU A 71 10.10 6.11 17.61
N PRO A 72 10.30 5.08 18.45
CA PRO A 72 11.19 5.19 19.59
C PRO A 72 12.65 5.32 19.13
N GLU A 73 13.52 5.83 20.01
CA GLU A 73 14.95 5.94 19.71
C GLU A 73 15.61 4.56 19.54
N THR A 74 15.15 3.59 20.33
CA THR A 74 15.52 2.18 20.26
C THR A 74 14.63 1.40 19.31
N THR A 75 15.17 0.36 18.67
CA THR A 75 14.39 -0.54 17.80
C THR A 75 13.18 -1.11 18.54
N SER A 76 12.00 -1.03 17.92
CA SER A 76 10.72 -1.48 18.47
C SER A 76 9.82 -2.02 17.38
N SER A 77 8.93 -2.95 17.75
CA SER A 77 7.82 -3.43 16.91
C SER A 77 6.65 -2.44 16.86
N SER A 78 6.70 -1.33 17.60
CA SER A 78 5.60 -0.38 17.73
C SER A 78 5.95 1.01 17.24
N PHE A 79 4.95 1.74 16.76
CA PHE A 79 5.08 3.14 16.36
C PHE A 79 3.84 3.95 16.80
N ILE A 80 3.97 5.28 16.87
CA ILE A 80 2.83 6.18 17.05
C ILE A 80 2.50 6.78 15.70
N GLY A 81 1.26 6.61 15.26
CA GLY A 81 0.74 7.17 14.03
C GLY A 81 -0.24 8.30 14.29
N GLN A 82 -0.37 9.23 13.34
CA GLN A 82 -1.49 10.17 13.26
C GLN A 82 -2.05 10.17 11.85
N LEU A 83 -3.33 9.84 11.72
CA LEU A 83 -4.10 10.09 10.50
C LEU A 83 -4.83 11.41 10.62
N SER A 84 -4.77 12.25 9.58
CA SER A 84 -5.58 13.47 9.50
C SER A 84 -6.08 13.68 8.08
N PHE A 85 -7.38 13.86 7.91
CA PHE A 85 -7.97 14.02 6.58
C PHE A 85 -9.33 14.75 6.61
N PRO A 86 -9.75 15.36 5.49
CA PRO A 86 -11.04 16.03 5.41
C PRO A 86 -12.20 15.02 5.39
N LEU A 87 -13.34 15.47 5.91
CA LEU A 87 -14.63 14.78 5.84
C LEU A 87 -15.64 15.66 5.09
N VAL A 88 -16.65 15.02 4.50
CA VAL A 88 -17.78 15.70 3.86
C VAL A 88 -19.04 15.40 4.65
N ASN A 89 -19.55 16.40 5.38
CA ASN A 89 -20.72 16.26 6.25
C ASN A 89 -20.58 15.10 7.26
N GLY A 90 -19.39 14.92 7.82
CA GLY A 90 -19.07 13.85 8.75
C GLY A 90 -18.87 12.48 8.10
N ALA A 91 -18.79 12.40 6.77
CA ALA A 91 -18.51 11.19 6.02
C ALA A 91 -17.10 11.18 5.41
N GLY A 92 -16.53 9.99 5.28
CA GLY A 92 -15.22 9.74 4.70
C GLY A 92 -14.42 8.72 5.51
N TRP A 93 -13.36 8.22 4.90
CA TRP A 93 -12.41 7.33 5.55
C TRP A 93 -11.01 7.53 4.96
N GLY A 94 -10.00 7.32 5.78
CA GLY A 94 -8.59 7.39 5.38
C GLY A 94 -7.84 6.14 5.84
N ALA A 95 -6.82 5.73 5.09
CA ALA A 95 -6.00 4.58 5.44
C ALA A 95 -4.52 4.82 5.16
N MET A 96 -3.67 4.12 5.91
CA MET A 96 -2.23 4.05 5.68
C MET A 96 -1.76 2.60 5.70
N GLY A 97 -0.89 2.25 4.77
CA GLY A 97 -0.32 0.91 4.61
C GLY A 97 1.18 0.88 4.83
N LEU A 98 1.69 -0.28 5.24
CA LEU A 98 3.12 -0.47 5.50
C LEU A 98 3.95 -0.66 4.22
N THR A 99 3.30 -1.00 3.11
CA THR A 99 3.89 -1.05 1.77
C THR A 99 3.24 -0.02 0.84
N GLY A 100 3.84 0.23 -0.32
CA GLY A 100 3.35 1.20 -1.31
C GLY A 100 2.18 0.72 -2.18
N ASP A 101 2.02 -0.60 -2.35
CA ASP A 101 0.96 -1.20 -3.16
C ASP A 101 -0.30 -1.48 -2.35
N MET A 102 -1.45 -1.69 -3.01
CA MET A 102 -2.66 -2.14 -2.34
C MET A 102 -2.64 -3.66 -2.09
N GLU A 103 -2.19 -4.41 -3.10
CA GLU A 103 -2.13 -5.87 -3.02
C GLU A 103 -1.04 -6.33 -2.04
N GLY A 104 -1.40 -7.30 -1.21
CA GLY A 104 -0.63 -7.83 -0.10
C GLY A 104 -0.38 -6.88 1.07
N ASN A 105 -0.83 -5.63 1.01
CA ASN A 105 -0.52 -4.60 2.00
C ASN A 105 -1.29 -4.80 3.31
N PHE A 106 -0.58 -4.69 4.43
CA PHE A 106 -1.15 -4.56 5.75
C PHE A 106 -1.37 -3.08 6.08
N PHE A 107 -2.61 -2.69 6.34
CA PHE A 107 -2.96 -1.28 6.50
C PHE A 107 -3.96 -1.04 7.64
N LEU A 108 -3.90 0.17 8.20
CA LEU A 108 -4.89 0.69 9.15
C LEU A 108 -5.84 1.63 8.41
N ALA A 109 -7.14 1.36 8.49
CA ALA A 109 -8.20 2.26 8.03
C ALA A 109 -8.91 2.91 9.22
N ALA A 110 -9.29 4.17 9.10
CA ALA A 110 -10.03 4.93 10.12
C ALA A 110 -11.15 5.78 9.52
N TRP A 111 -12.25 5.94 10.27
CA TRP A 111 -13.42 6.75 9.89
C TRP A 111 -14.25 7.15 11.13
N PRO A 112 -15.19 8.11 11.01
CA PRO A 112 -16.13 8.45 12.08
C PRO A 112 -17.01 7.26 12.46
N ASP A 113 -17.09 6.89 13.73
CA ASP A 113 -17.80 5.68 14.19
C ASP A 113 -19.35 5.80 14.18
N GLY A 114 -19.88 7.00 13.92
CA GLY A 114 -21.30 7.33 13.97
C GLY A 114 -21.83 7.72 15.37
N ASN A 115 -20.99 7.65 16.40
CA ASN A 115 -21.29 7.97 17.80
C ASN A 115 -20.42 9.11 18.34
N GLY A 116 -19.74 9.86 17.47
CA GLY A 116 -18.87 10.98 17.83
C GLY A 116 -17.42 10.61 18.12
N GLY A 117 -17.03 9.35 17.87
CA GLY A 117 -15.66 8.85 17.97
C GLY A 117 -15.08 8.44 16.62
N VAL A 118 -13.95 7.71 16.69
CA VAL A 118 -13.24 7.18 15.54
C VAL A 118 -13.25 5.65 15.62
N MET A 119 -13.66 5.01 14.52
CA MET A 119 -13.45 3.60 14.29
C MET A 119 -12.11 3.42 13.57
N ALA A 120 -11.30 2.46 14.03
CA ALA A 120 -10.04 2.10 13.40
C ALA A 120 -9.91 0.57 13.31
N THR A 121 -9.41 0.06 12.20
CA THR A 121 -9.32 -1.38 11.95
C THR A 121 -8.11 -1.71 11.09
N PHE A 122 -7.47 -2.84 11.37
CA PHE A 122 -6.44 -3.40 10.49
C PHE A 122 -7.08 -4.24 9.41
N ARG A 123 -6.53 -4.11 8.20
CA ARG A 123 -6.98 -4.84 7.02
C ARG A 123 -5.80 -5.31 6.20
N GLN A 124 -6.06 -6.28 5.33
CA GLN A 124 -5.09 -6.74 4.35
C GLN A 124 -5.75 -6.91 2.99
N GLY A 125 -5.25 -6.19 1.99
CA GLY A 125 -5.76 -6.31 0.62
C GLY A 125 -5.04 -7.43 -0.09
N THR A 126 -5.57 -8.65 -0.11
CA THR A 126 -4.96 -9.75 -0.88
C THR A 126 -5.36 -9.73 -2.36
N ASN A 127 -6.24 -8.81 -2.75
CA ASN A 127 -6.72 -8.54 -4.10
C ASN A 127 -7.32 -7.12 -4.15
N GLU A 128 -7.89 -6.73 -5.29
CA GLU A 128 -8.56 -5.43 -5.49
C GLU A 128 -10.00 -5.34 -4.93
N ASP A 129 -10.50 -6.37 -4.23
CA ASP A 129 -11.81 -6.31 -3.56
C ASP A 129 -11.74 -5.50 -2.26
N ASN A 130 -12.89 -5.31 -1.60
CA ASN A 130 -12.94 -4.70 -0.27
C ASN A 130 -12.10 -5.53 0.72
N PRO A 131 -10.99 -4.99 1.26
CA PRO A 131 -10.11 -5.77 2.11
C PRO A 131 -10.81 -6.18 3.41
N PRO A 132 -10.71 -7.46 3.84
CA PRO A 132 -11.27 -7.91 5.10
C PRO A 132 -10.54 -7.29 6.28
N GLU A 133 -11.25 -7.19 7.41
CA GLU A 133 -10.61 -6.95 8.71
C GLU A 133 -9.72 -8.14 9.08
N VAL A 134 -8.51 -7.85 9.55
CA VAL A 134 -7.54 -8.86 9.99
C VAL A 134 -7.22 -8.75 11.47
N LYS A 135 -6.79 -9.87 12.06
CA LYS A 135 -6.28 -9.98 13.43
C LYS A 135 -4.94 -10.71 13.45
N GLY A 136 -4.16 -10.42 14.48
CA GLY A 136 -2.84 -10.99 14.72
C GLY A 136 -2.30 -10.51 16.06
N ASN A 137 -0.99 -10.61 16.25
CA ASN A 137 -0.32 -10.09 17.45
C ASN A 137 -0.01 -8.58 17.30
N PHE A 138 -1.03 -7.78 17.01
CA PHE A 138 -0.94 -6.32 16.88
C PHE A 138 -2.20 -5.66 17.43
N ALA A 139 -2.09 -4.40 17.82
CA ALA A 139 -3.21 -3.62 18.33
C ALA A 139 -3.09 -2.14 17.94
N VAL A 140 -4.25 -1.52 17.70
CA VAL A 140 -4.35 -0.07 17.57
C VAL A 140 -4.98 0.47 18.85
N ARG A 141 -4.29 1.43 19.48
CA ARG A 141 -4.70 2.03 20.75
C ARG A 141 -4.82 3.54 20.58
N PRO A 142 -6.02 4.13 20.75
CA PRO A 142 -6.19 5.57 20.63
C PRO A 142 -5.37 6.33 21.68
N ILE A 143 -4.74 7.44 21.29
CA ILE A 143 -4.16 8.41 22.21
C ILE A 143 -5.16 9.57 22.30
N ALA A 144 -6.00 9.56 23.33
CA ALA A 144 -7.23 10.35 23.39
C ALA A 144 -7.04 11.84 23.14
N GLU A 145 -5.94 12.43 23.61
CA GLU A 145 -5.61 13.85 23.41
C GLU A 145 -5.45 14.21 21.92
N GLY A 146 -4.95 13.28 21.10
CA GLY A 146 -4.78 13.45 19.65
C GLY A 146 -5.93 12.89 18.81
N VAL A 147 -7.11 12.67 19.40
CA VAL A 147 -8.31 12.22 18.67
C VAL A 147 -9.32 13.36 18.58
N SER A 148 -9.70 13.72 17.36
CA SER A 148 -10.80 14.64 17.10
C SER A 148 -11.56 14.28 15.83
N VAL A 149 -12.88 14.42 15.86
CA VAL A 149 -13.75 14.17 14.70
C VAL A 149 -14.88 15.18 14.69
N ASN A 150 -15.15 15.76 13.53
CA ASN A 150 -16.27 16.68 13.33
C ASN A 150 -16.82 16.54 11.90
N ALA A 151 -17.69 17.45 11.47
CA ALA A 151 -18.31 17.35 10.13
C ALA A 151 -17.33 17.54 8.96
N THR A 152 -16.14 18.09 9.20
CA THR A 152 -15.19 18.54 8.18
C THR A 152 -13.82 17.87 8.26
N SER A 153 -13.47 17.26 9.39
CA SER A 153 -12.14 16.66 9.59
C SER A 153 -12.16 15.52 10.61
N LEU A 154 -11.25 14.58 10.42
CA LEU A 154 -10.88 13.57 11.40
C LEU A 154 -9.37 13.66 11.63
N THR A 155 -8.98 13.67 12.90
CA THR A 155 -7.60 13.45 13.35
C THR A 155 -7.60 12.30 14.35
N TYR A 156 -6.70 11.34 14.15
CA TYR A 156 -6.60 10.14 14.98
C TYR A 156 -5.13 9.83 15.24
N THR A 157 -4.64 10.24 16.41
CA THR A 157 -3.34 9.80 16.95
C THR A 157 -3.53 8.48 17.69
N PHE A 158 -2.66 7.51 17.42
CA PHE A 158 -2.74 6.15 17.96
C PHE A 158 -1.36 5.54 18.16
N LEU A 159 -1.26 4.65 19.15
CA LEU A 159 -0.18 3.68 19.24
C LEU A 159 -0.54 2.45 18.38
N CYS A 160 0.30 2.14 17.42
CA CYS A 160 0.29 0.87 16.70
C CYS A 160 1.23 -0.09 17.44
N GLU A 161 0.67 -0.85 18.35
CA GLU A 161 1.39 -1.84 19.15
C GLU A 161 1.68 -3.08 18.30
N ASN A 162 2.96 -3.46 18.20
CA ASN A 162 3.44 -4.64 17.46
C ASN A 162 3.09 -4.66 15.96
N CYS A 163 2.95 -3.50 15.33
CA CYS A 163 2.61 -3.39 13.91
C CYS A 163 3.83 -3.48 12.96
N LEU A 164 5.05 -3.30 13.46
CA LEU A 164 6.28 -3.42 12.68
C LEU A 164 6.76 -4.87 12.74
N ASP A 165 6.54 -5.59 11.65
CA ASP A 165 6.88 -6.98 11.44
C ASP A 165 7.26 -7.13 9.96
N ALA A 166 8.43 -7.73 9.69
CA ALA A 166 8.92 -7.92 8.32
C ALA A 166 7.95 -8.74 7.46
N THR A 167 7.20 -9.66 8.09
CA THR A 167 6.17 -10.45 7.42
C THR A 167 4.91 -9.66 7.10
N LEU A 168 4.74 -8.45 7.64
CA LEU A 168 3.68 -7.50 7.29
C LEU A 168 4.14 -6.44 6.29
N GLY A 169 5.40 -6.49 5.85
CA GLY A 169 5.97 -5.60 4.83
C GLY A 169 6.93 -4.55 5.37
N LEU A 170 6.94 -4.28 6.68
CA LEU A 170 7.86 -3.33 7.30
C LEU A 170 8.29 -3.79 8.69
N GLY A 171 9.51 -4.35 8.76
CA GLY A 171 10.10 -4.82 10.01
C GLY A 171 10.78 -3.71 10.83
N PRO A 172 11.00 -3.93 12.14
CA PRO A 172 11.69 -2.97 13.01
C PRO A 172 13.09 -2.60 12.51
N GLU A 173 13.80 -3.53 11.89
CA GLU A 173 15.14 -3.35 11.33
C GLU A 173 15.19 -2.34 10.17
N ALA A 174 14.09 -2.20 9.43
CA ALA A 174 13.99 -1.29 8.28
C ALA A 174 13.77 0.18 8.70
N THR A 175 13.46 0.43 9.97
CA THR A 175 13.11 1.77 10.48
C THR A 175 14.28 2.76 10.58
N SER A 176 15.52 2.29 10.33
CA SER A 176 16.71 3.14 10.28
C SER A 176 16.91 3.87 8.95
N ALA A 177 16.10 3.56 7.94
CA ALA A 177 16.21 4.09 6.58
C ALA A 177 14.90 4.76 6.11
N ASN A 178 14.81 5.06 4.82
CA ASN A 178 13.55 5.42 4.19
C ASN A 178 12.81 4.14 3.77
N ALA A 179 11.48 4.17 3.79
CA ALA A 179 10.61 3.11 3.27
C ALA A 179 9.53 3.69 2.36
N VAL A 180 9.01 2.90 1.42
CA VAL A 180 7.81 3.27 0.65
C VAL A 180 6.59 2.72 1.36
N MET A 181 5.64 3.62 1.64
CA MET A 181 4.39 3.34 2.33
C MET A 181 3.21 3.83 1.50
N GLY A 182 2.02 3.32 1.79
CA GLY A 182 0.80 3.60 1.02
C GLY A 182 -0.17 4.49 1.79
N TRP A 183 -0.99 5.24 1.06
CA TRP A 183 -2.14 5.93 1.62
C TRP A 183 -3.37 5.80 0.72
N ALA A 184 -4.55 5.97 1.31
CA ALA A 184 -5.83 5.99 0.60
C ALA A 184 -6.84 6.90 1.30
N LEU A 185 -7.73 7.52 0.52
CA LEU A 185 -8.77 8.43 1.01
C LEU A 185 -10.06 8.29 0.19
N SER A 186 -11.18 8.28 0.90
CA SER A 186 -12.53 8.43 0.34
C SER A 186 -13.31 9.49 1.10
N GLU A 187 -14.19 10.21 0.41
CA GLU A 187 -15.16 11.11 1.03
C GLU A 187 -16.55 10.44 1.16
N LYS A 188 -16.68 9.17 0.75
CA LYS A 188 -17.93 8.41 0.90
C LYS A 188 -18.08 7.89 2.33
N ALA A 189 -19.33 7.83 2.76
CA ALA A 189 -19.68 7.26 4.05
C ALA A 189 -19.41 5.74 4.08
N VAL A 190 -18.75 5.28 5.13
CA VAL A 190 -18.65 3.85 5.44
C VAL A 190 -20.02 3.35 5.91
N ARG A 191 -20.50 2.26 5.31
CA ARG A 191 -21.78 1.66 5.73
C ARG A 191 -21.60 0.92 7.05
N ASN A 192 -22.50 1.14 8.01
CA ASN A 192 -22.42 0.60 9.38
C ASN A 192 -21.13 1.04 10.10
N PRO A 193 -20.96 2.34 10.37
CA PRO A 193 -19.69 2.91 10.81
C PRO A 193 -19.18 2.38 12.16
N GLY A 194 -20.05 1.84 13.01
CA GLY A 194 -19.66 1.18 14.26
C GLY A 194 -19.13 -0.25 14.12
N ASN A 195 -19.08 -0.81 12.90
CA ASN A 195 -18.55 -2.15 12.64
C ASN A 195 -17.14 -2.07 12.04
N PRO A 196 -16.08 -2.58 12.69
CA PRO A 196 -14.73 -2.53 12.14
C PRO A 196 -14.59 -3.35 10.85
N GLY A 197 -15.43 -4.37 10.64
CA GLY A 197 -15.53 -5.13 9.39
C GLY A 197 -16.43 -4.51 8.31
N ALA A 198 -16.75 -3.22 8.39
CA ALA A 198 -17.59 -2.54 7.42
C ALA A 198 -16.97 -2.51 6.00
N THR A 199 -17.80 -2.38 4.96
CA THR A 199 -17.28 -2.15 3.60
C THR A 199 -16.83 -0.70 3.47
N LEU A 200 -15.57 -0.47 3.10
CA LEU A 200 -15.00 0.87 2.91
C LEU A 200 -15.47 1.49 1.58
N GLY A 201 -15.60 0.68 0.53
CA GLY A 201 -15.76 1.18 -0.83
C GLY A 201 -14.43 1.65 -1.43
N PHE A 202 -14.48 2.21 -2.64
CA PHE A 202 -13.28 2.67 -3.35
C PHE A 202 -12.76 4.00 -2.78
N HIS A 203 -11.44 4.17 -2.71
CA HIS A 203 -10.77 5.42 -2.31
C HIS A 203 -10.72 6.44 -3.46
N GLU A 204 -11.89 6.98 -3.83
CA GLU A 204 -12.05 7.82 -5.02
C GLU A 204 -11.37 9.19 -4.90
N ARG A 205 -11.05 9.64 -3.68
CA ARG A 205 -10.44 10.95 -3.47
C ARG A 205 -8.93 10.94 -3.69
N GLY A 206 -8.29 9.77 -3.57
CA GLY A 206 -6.89 9.59 -3.93
C GLY A 206 -6.22 8.49 -3.12
N PHE A 207 -5.13 7.99 -3.68
CA PHE A 207 -4.29 6.95 -3.10
C PHE A 207 -2.91 6.98 -3.74
N GLY A 208 -1.97 6.24 -3.17
CA GLY A 208 -0.70 5.93 -3.81
C GLY A 208 0.46 5.78 -2.83
N PRO A 209 1.66 5.53 -3.36
CA PRO A 209 2.87 5.43 -2.55
C PRO A 209 3.40 6.81 -2.14
N PHE A 210 4.11 6.83 -1.01
CA PHE A 210 4.94 7.94 -0.55
C PHE A 210 6.19 7.40 0.16
N THR A 211 7.28 8.15 0.15
CA THR A 211 8.49 7.82 0.90
C THR A 211 8.40 8.32 2.34
N ALA A 212 8.33 7.39 3.29
CA ALA A 212 8.44 7.67 4.70
C ALA A 212 9.92 7.72 5.11
N ARG A 213 10.35 8.83 5.73
CA ARG A 213 11.73 9.02 6.21
C ARG A 213 11.88 8.47 7.63
N LEU A 214 11.78 7.15 7.78
CA LEU A 214 11.68 6.48 9.09
C LEU A 214 12.89 6.76 9.99
N GLY A 215 14.10 6.81 9.42
CA GLY A 215 15.31 7.16 10.17
C GLY A 215 15.24 8.53 10.86
N ASN A 216 14.41 9.45 10.34
CA ASN A 216 14.19 10.79 10.90
C ASN A 216 12.98 10.87 11.84
N ALA A 217 12.16 9.81 11.91
CA ALA A 217 10.93 9.78 12.70
C ALA A 217 11.16 9.45 14.18
N LYS A 218 12.41 9.31 14.62
CA LYS A 218 12.75 8.96 16.00
C LYS A 218 12.43 10.10 16.96
N SER A 219 11.83 9.77 18.10
CA SER A 219 11.43 10.75 19.11
C SER A 219 11.73 10.26 20.52
N ALA A 220 12.43 11.09 21.30
CA ALA A 220 12.70 10.85 22.72
C ALA A 220 11.42 10.92 23.60
N GLN A 221 10.33 11.48 23.08
CA GLN A 221 9.04 11.56 23.77
C GLN A 221 8.15 10.35 23.51
N PHE A 222 8.57 9.41 22.65
CA PHE A 222 7.77 8.28 22.21
C PHE A 222 7.15 7.52 23.39
N ASP A 223 7.97 7.08 24.35
CA ASP A 223 7.50 6.23 25.46
C ASP A 223 6.51 6.97 26.35
N ALA A 224 6.74 8.27 26.60
CA ALA A 224 5.84 9.09 27.41
C ALA A 224 4.46 9.23 26.76
N VAL A 225 4.41 9.45 25.44
CA VAL A 225 3.14 9.55 24.71
C VAL A 225 2.48 8.18 24.54
N ALA A 226 3.26 7.13 24.24
CA ALA A 226 2.76 5.76 24.13
C ALA A 226 2.09 5.28 25.43
N ALA A 227 2.61 5.68 26.60
CA ALA A 227 2.03 5.34 27.90
C ALA A 227 0.63 5.94 28.14
N THR A 228 0.23 6.94 27.36
CA THR A 228 -1.12 7.55 27.42
C THR A 228 -2.14 6.83 26.54
N ALA A 229 -1.71 5.85 25.74
CA ALA A 229 -2.58 5.12 24.85
C ALA A 229 -3.64 4.34 25.63
N GLY A 230 -4.88 4.42 25.16
CA GLY A 230 -6.02 3.76 25.76
C GLY A 230 -6.04 2.23 25.53
N PRO A 231 -7.17 1.59 25.84
CA PRO A 231 -7.36 0.18 25.52
C PRO A 231 -7.30 -0.07 24.01
N PRO A 232 -6.94 -1.29 23.56
CA PRO A 232 -7.03 -1.66 22.15
C PRO A 232 -8.43 -1.49 21.59
N VAL A 233 -8.54 -0.98 20.36
CA VAL A 233 -9.80 -1.02 19.62
C VAL A 233 -10.17 -2.49 19.38
N SER A 234 -11.40 -2.85 19.72
CA SER A 234 -11.90 -4.22 19.58
C SER A 234 -12.17 -4.55 18.13
N GLY A 235 -11.65 -5.68 17.65
CA GLY A 235 -11.98 -6.21 16.33
C GLY A 235 -13.34 -6.89 16.28
N SER A 236 -13.86 -7.14 15.08
CA SER A 236 -15.10 -7.92 14.93
C SER A 236 -14.87 -9.42 15.13
N SER A 237 -15.96 -10.15 15.41
CA SER A 237 -15.97 -11.62 15.39
C SER A 237 -15.67 -12.23 14.01
N ARG A 238 -15.71 -11.41 12.95
CA ARG A 238 -15.47 -11.82 11.56
C ARG A 238 -14.04 -11.53 11.09
N ALA A 239 -13.21 -10.94 11.94
CA ALA A 239 -11.80 -10.71 11.63
C ALA A 239 -11.08 -12.02 11.30
N VAL A 240 -10.40 -12.05 10.15
CA VAL A 240 -9.61 -13.20 9.68
C VAL A 240 -8.16 -13.10 10.14
N ALA A 241 -7.43 -14.20 10.20
CA ALA A 241 -5.99 -14.12 10.49
C ALA A 241 -5.28 -13.34 9.37
N VAL A 242 -4.33 -12.49 9.73
CA VAL A 242 -3.44 -11.85 8.74
C VAL A 242 -2.63 -12.92 8.00
N THR A 243 -2.39 -12.73 6.70
CA THR A 243 -1.56 -13.59 5.86
C THR A 243 -0.13 -13.03 5.86
N PRO A 244 0.86 -13.73 6.45
CA PRO A 244 2.24 -13.30 6.42
C PRO A 244 2.79 -13.29 4.98
N ASN A 245 3.58 -12.26 4.66
CA ASN A 245 4.26 -12.07 3.37
C ASN A 245 3.36 -11.93 2.14
N ALA A 246 2.08 -11.59 2.30
CA ALA A 246 1.16 -11.43 1.16
C ALA A 246 1.64 -10.39 0.12
N PHE A 247 2.42 -9.40 0.55
CA PHE A 247 3.03 -8.38 -0.33
C PHE A 247 4.08 -8.94 -1.32
N ARG A 248 4.46 -10.22 -1.20
CA ARG A 248 5.47 -10.88 -2.03
C ARG A 248 4.87 -11.80 -3.10
N GLU A 249 3.55 -11.99 -3.13
CA GLU A 249 2.90 -12.95 -4.05
C GLU A 249 3.01 -12.55 -5.54
N GLY A 250 3.56 -11.36 -5.85
CA GLY A 250 3.99 -10.94 -7.20
C GLY A 250 5.45 -11.25 -7.56
N GLU A 251 6.27 -11.77 -6.65
CA GLU A 251 7.74 -11.94 -6.85
C GLU A 251 8.19 -13.34 -7.28
N GLY A 252 7.32 -14.35 -7.39
CA GLY A 252 7.76 -15.67 -7.84
C GLY A 252 6.70 -16.75 -7.82
N GLY A 253 6.30 -17.22 -9.00
CA GLY A 253 5.35 -18.30 -9.18
C GLY A 253 5.63 -19.14 -10.43
N ASP A 254 6.90 -19.41 -10.74
CA ASP A 254 7.28 -20.58 -11.52
C ASP A 254 8.20 -21.40 -10.62
N ASP A 255 7.63 -22.42 -9.97
CA ASP A 255 8.26 -23.73 -9.80
C ASP A 255 7.28 -24.71 -9.13
N ASP A 256 7.27 -25.93 -9.66
CA ASP A 256 6.70 -27.16 -9.12
C ASP A 256 5.19 -27.44 -9.22
N LYS A 257 4.70 -27.56 -10.46
CA LYS A 257 3.75 -28.66 -10.80
C LYS A 257 4.49 -29.89 -11.34
N LYS A 258 5.33 -30.53 -10.51
CA LYS A 258 5.54 -31.98 -10.63
C LYS A 258 4.30 -32.70 -10.11
N LYS A 259 3.26 -32.79 -10.95
CA LYS A 259 2.23 -33.81 -10.74
C LYS A 259 2.82 -35.16 -11.13
N GLY A 260 3.18 -35.93 -10.10
CA GLY A 260 3.32 -37.37 -10.22
C GLY A 260 2.02 -37.97 -10.76
N GLY A 261 2.10 -38.52 -11.97
CA GLY A 261 1.15 -39.47 -12.51
C GLY A 261 1.94 -40.68 -12.95
N GLY A 262 2.01 -41.69 -12.08
CA GLY A 262 2.57 -42.98 -12.45
C GLY A 262 1.75 -43.57 -13.61
N LYS A 263 2.44 -43.97 -14.67
CA LYS A 263 1.92 -44.92 -15.65
C LYS A 263 3.04 -45.93 -15.92
N GLY A 264 3.00 -47.01 -15.15
CA GLY A 264 3.55 -48.28 -15.57
C GLY A 264 2.39 -49.13 -16.07
N GLY A 265 2.64 -49.95 -17.08
CA GLY A 265 1.70 -50.92 -17.61
C GLY A 265 1.48 -50.76 -19.10
N ASP A 266 2.36 -51.43 -19.85
CA ASP A 266 2.13 -52.08 -21.14
C ASP A 266 0.67 -52.56 -21.31
N ASP A 267 0.15 -52.44 -22.52
CA ASP A 267 -0.46 -53.57 -23.24
C ASP A 267 -0.66 -53.15 -24.71
N ASP A 268 -0.10 -53.99 -25.58
CA ASP A 268 -0.36 -54.06 -27.01
C ASP A 268 -1.86 -54.27 -27.28
N ASP A 269 -2.36 -53.75 -28.40
CA ASP A 269 -3.16 -54.53 -29.36
C ASP A 269 -3.68 -53.65 -30.51
N ASP A 270 -3.75 -54.30 -31.66
CA ASP A 270 -4.05 -53.84 -33.01
C ASP A 270 -5.50 -53.34 -33.21
N ASP A 271 -5.72 -52.53 -34.25
CA ASP A 271 -6.68 -52.81 -35.35
C ASP A 271 -6.97 -51.56 -36.21
N ASP A 272 -6.56 -51.66 -37.48
CA ASP A 272 -7.18 -51.25 -38.75
C ASP A 272 -8.16 -50.05 -38.83
N ASP A 273 -7.76 -49.00 -39.57
CA ASP A 273 -8.31 -48.60 -40.89
C ASP A 273 -7.55 -47.38 -41.50
#